data_AF-Q7U981-F1
#
_entry.id   AF-Q7U981-F1
#
_cell.length_a   1.000
_cell.length_b   1.000
_cell.length_c   1.000
_cell.angle_alpha   90.00
_cell.angle_beta   90.00
_cell.angle_gamma   90.00
#
_symmetry.space_group_name_H-M   'P 1'
#
loop_
_entity.id
_entity.type
_entity.pdbx_description
1 polymer ?
#
loop_
_entity_poly.entity_id
_entity_poly.type
_entity_poly.pdbx_seq_one_letter_code
_entity_poly.pdbx_strand_id
1 'polypeptide(L)'
;MPAVTRKRVTAIEKKQRHEWAMRQIDAGMGLSELTALTAETWGCSRRNARDVVCAAHKDWLDAAYGSEEIDQKDLLFQQVGRLERIARKAENTGQFSAAVGAITALNRMMALGADQKGFRGCRTHPRRY
;
A
#
# COMPACT_ATOMS: atom_id res chain seq x y z
N MET A 1 -28.24 21.41 -21.90
CA MET A 1 -27.03 20.78 -21.32
C MET A 1 -26.05 20.55 -22.45
N PRO A 2 -24.84 21.13 -22.44
CA PRO A 2 -23.89 20.90 -23.53
C PRO A 2 -23.44 19.44 -23.50
N ALA A 3 -23.45 18.80 -24.67
CA ALA A 3 -22.97 17.43 -24.82
C ALA A 3 -21.47 17.38 -24.47
N VAL A 4 -21.12 16.60 -23.43
CA VAL A 4 -19.72 16.32 -23.10
C VAL A 4 -19.13 15.51 -24.26
N THR A 5 -18.44 16.20 -25.17
CA THR A 5 -17.67 15.56 -26.23
C THR A 5 -16.61 14.67 -25.57
N ARG A 6 -16.80 13.36 -25.69
CA ARG A 6 -15.92 12.34 -25.10
C ARG A 6 -14.56 12.41 -25.78
N LYS A 7 -13.66 13.26 -25.27
CA LYS A 7 -12.30 13.43 -25.79
C LYS A 7 -11.57 12.09 -25.69
N ARG A 8 -11.11 11.55 -26.82
CA ARG A 8 -10.29 10.33 -26.84
C ARG A 8 -8.96 10.64 -26.13
N VAL A 9 -8.67 9.88 -25.09
CA VAL A 9 -7.39 9.92 -24.38
C VAL A 9 -6.31 9.34 -25.30
N THR A 10 -5.23 10.10 -25.51
CA THR A 10 -4.12 9.67 -26.36
C THR A 10 -3.27 8.59 -25.67
N ALA A 11 -2.47 7.84 -26.43
CA ALA A 11 -1.55 6.87 -25.85
C ALA A 11 -0.53 7.52 -24.89
N ILE A 12 -0.08 8.73 -25.24
CA ILE A 12 0.83 9.53 -24.41
C ILE A 12 0.18 9.88 -23.08
N GLU A 13 -1.06 10.36 -23.11
CA GLU A 13 -1.80 10.73 -21.90
C GLU A 13 -2.09 9.51 -21.01
N LYS A 14 -2.37 8.34 -21.58
CA LYS A 14 -2.50 7.09 -20.81
C LYS A 14 -1.20 6.75 -20.07
N LYS A 15 -0.05 6.90 -20.74
CA LYS A 15 1.26 6.68 -20.12
C LYS A 15 1.52 7.67 -18.99
N GLN A 16 1.21 8.95 -19.19
CA GLN A 16 1.34 9.99 -18.15
C GLN A 16 0.47 9.70 -16.92
N ARG A 17 -0.79 9.30 -17.12
CA ARG A 17 -1.71 8.92 -16.04
C ARG A 17 -1.15 7.76 -15.22
N HIS A 18 -0.60 6.75 -15.91
CA HIS A 18 -0.02 5.57 -15.30
C HIS A 18 1.27 5.90 -14.52
N GLU A 19 2.22 6.62 -15.12
CA GLU A 19 3.47 7.04 -14.47
C GLU A 19 3.21 7.95 -13.26
N TRP A 20 2.22 8.83 -13.36
CA TRP A 20 1.80 9.66 -12.24
C TRP A 20 1.24 8.79 -11.10
N ALA A 21 0.35 7.83 -11.41
CA ALA A 21 -0.20 6.91 -10.41
C ALA A 21 0.89 6.07 -9.73
N MET A 22 1.88 5.59 -10.49
CA MET A 22 3.06 4.88 -9.97
C MET A 22 3.79 5.70 -8.89
N ARG A 23 4.06 6.99 -9.14
CA ARG A 23 4.74 7.87 -8.17
C ARG A 23 3.93 8.05 -6.88
N GLN A 24 2.60 8.11 -6.98
CA GLN A 24 1.74 8.24 -5.80
C GLN A 24 1.70 6.94 -4.97
N ILE A 25 1.75 5.79 -5.64
CA ILE A 25 1.88 4.48 -4.96
C ILE A 25 3.22 4.39 -4.24
N ASP A 26 4.29 4.81 -4.90
CA ASP A 26 5.64 4.86 -4.33
C ASP A 26 5.73 5.79 -3.11
N ALA A 27 5.01 6.92 -3.14
CA ALA A 27 4.82 7.82 -2.00
C ALA A 27 3.92 7.24 -0.89
N GLY A 28 3.45 5.99 -1.01
CA GLY A 28 2.69 5.28 0.02
C GLY A 28 1.18 5.57 0.05
N MET A 29 0.64 6.29 -0.94
CA MET A 29 -0.78 6.65 -0.99
C MET A 29 -1.67 5.40 -1.05
N GLY A 30 -2.82 5.44 -0.35
CA GLY A 30 -3.78 4.34 -0.37
C GLY A 30 -4.47 4.22 -1.74
N LEU A 31 -4.66 2.99 -2.24
CA LEU A 31 -5.23 2.76 -3.58
C LEU A 31 -6.64 3.36 -3.77
N SER A 32 -7.48 3.33 -2.73
CA SER A 32 -8.84 3.91 -2.78
C SER A 32 -8.82 5.44 -2.85
N GLU A 33 -7.92 6.06 -2.10
CA GLU A 33 -7.69 7.51 -2.11
C GLU A 33 -7.09 7.94 -3.45
N LEU A 34 -6.08 7.21 -3.93
CA LEU A 34 -5.47 7.43 -5.23
C LEU A 34 -6.48 7.29 -6.37
N THR A 35 -7.42 6.34 -6.28
CA THR A 35 -8.48 6.20 -7.29
C THR A 35 -9.40 7.42 -7.34
N ALA A 36 -9.76 7.99 -6.18
CA ALA A 36 -10.55 9.22 -6.13
C ALA A 36 -9.75 10.41 -6.70
N LEU A 37 -8.50 10.57 -6.26
CA LEU A 37 -7.61 11.63 -6.73
C LEU A 37 -7.32 11.54 -8.23
N THR A 38 -7.16 10.34 -8.77
CA THR A 38 -6.95 10.10 -10.20
C THR A 38 -8.18 10.49 -11.01
N ALA A 39 -9.39 10.21 -10.51
CA ALA A 39 -10.62 10.60 -11.17
C ALA A 39 -10.76 12.14 -11.26
N GLU A 40 -10.44 12.83 -10.17
CA GLU A 40 -10.47 14.30 -10.08
C GLU A 40 -9.39 14.95 -10.95
N THR A 41 -8.13 14.51 -10.80
CA THR A 41 -6.96 15.08 -11.48
C THR A 41 -7.10 14.98 -13.00
N TRP A 42 -7.65 13.88 -13.50
CA TRP A 42 -7.73 13.60 -14.94
C TRP A 42 -9.14 13.75 -15.52
N GLY A 43 -10.08 14.27 -14.74
CA GLY A 43 -11.47 14.50 -15.15
C GLY A 43 -12.14 13.26 -15.72
N CYS A 44 -11.87 12.09 -15.15
CA CYS A 44 -12.31 10.80 -15.70
C CYS A 44 -13.24 10.05 -14.75
N SER A 45 -13.95 9.05 -15.26
CA SER A 45 -14.84 8.26 -14.41
C SER A 45 -14.04 7.48 -13.37
N ARG A 46 -14.63 7.26 -12.18
CA ARG A 46 -14.00 6.47 -11.11
C ARG A 46 -13.61 5.05 -11.59
N ARG A 47 -14.36 4.47 -12.53
CA ARG A 47 -14.00 3.18 -13.14
C ARG A 47 -12.69 3.27 -13.93
N ASN A 48 -12.55 4.27 -14.81
CA ASN A 48 -11.33 4.45 -15.58
C ASN A 48 -10.13 4.77 -14.69
N ALA A 49 -10.34 5.61 -13.68
CA ALA A 49 -9.32 5.90 -12.67
C ALA A 49 -8.87 4.63 -11.94
N ARG A 50 -9.81 3.76 -11.56
CA ARG A 50 -9.50 2.48 -10.92
C ARG A 50 -8.68 1.58 -11.85
N ASP A 51 -9.02 1.51 -13.13
CA ASP A 51 -8.27 0.70 -14.10
C ASP A 51 -6.82 1.17 -14.22
N VAL A 52 -6.59 2.50 -14.28
CA VAL A 52 -5.24 3.10 -14.28
C VAL A 52 -4.48 2.75 -13.00
N VAL A 53 -5.11 2.92 -11.84
CA VAL A 53 -4.49 2.63 -10.54
C VAL A 53 -4.19 1.15 -10.37
N CYS A 54 -5.07 0.25 -10.83
CA CYS A 54 -4.81 -1.19 -10.79
C CYS A 54 -3.65 -1.60 -11.70
N ALA A 55 -3.57 -1.03 -12.91
CA ALA A 55 -2.44 -1.27 -13.80
C ALA A 55 -1.12 -0.76 -13.21
N ALA A 56 -1.11 0.48 -12.70
CA ALA A 56 0.06 1.04 -12.03
C ALA A 56 0.44 0.23 -10.78
N HIS A 57 -0.52 -0.22 -10.00
CA HIS A 57 -0.22 -1.05 -8.83
C HIS A 57 0.39 -2.40 -9.22
N LYS A 58 -0.09 -3.02 -10.30
CA LYS A 58 0.49 -4.26 -10.81
C LYS A 58 1.92 -4.03 -11.28
N ASP A 59 2.17 -2.99 -12.08
CA ASP A 59 3.50 -2.71 -12.61
C ASP A 59 4.47 -2.28 -11.48
N TRP A 60 3.98 -1.59 -10.44
CA TRP A 60 4.73 -1.32 -9.22
C TRP A 60 5.08 -2.60 -8.47
N LEU A 61 4.14 -3.55 -8.36
CA LEU A 61 4.40 -4.87 -7.77
C LEU A 61 5.41 -5.67 -8.60
N ASP A 62 5.28 -5.69 -9.92
CA ASP A 62 6.21 -6.40 -10.80
C ASP A 62 7.61 -5.75 -10.75
N ALA A 63 7.71 -4.41 -10.64
CA ALA A 63 8.98 -3.71 -10.50
C ALA A 63 9.63 -3.91 -9.13
N ALA A 64 8.83 -4.00 -8.06
CA ALA A 64 9.33 -4.18 -6.70
C ALA A 64 9.56 -5.66 -6.34
N TYR A 65 8.81 -6.60 -6.92
CA TYR A 65 8.76 -8.01 -6.51
C TYR A 65 8.84 -9.01 -7.68
N GLY A 66 9.04 -8.55 -8.92
CA GLY A 66 9.09 -9.42 -10.10
C GLY A 66 10.38 -10.22 -10.24
N SER A 67 11.35 -10.05 -9.34
CA SER A 67 12.45 -11.00 -9.19
C SER A 67 11.96 -12.27 -8.47
N GLU A 68 12.38 -13.46 -8.94
CA GLU A 68 12.01 -14.75 -8.33
C GLU A 68 12.36 -14.87 -6.84
N GLU A 69 13.22 -14.00 -6.32
CA GLU A 69 13.43 -13.81 -4.89
C GLU A 69 12.47 -12.73 -4.36
N ILE A 70 11.42 -13.17 -3.65
CA ILE A 70 10.62 -12.26 -2.82
C ILE A 70 11.54 -11.73 -1.71
N ASP A 71 11.98 -10.48 -1.81
CA ASP A 71 12.81 -9.87 -0.77
C ASP A 71 11.97 -9.72 0.51
N GLN A 72 12.41 -10.39 1.57
CA GLN A 72 11.81 -10.33 2.90
C GLN A 72 11.74 -8.88 3.43
N LYS A 73 12.64 -8.00 2.97
CA LYS A 73 12.61 -6.56 3.26
C LYS A 73 11.39 -5.89 2.65
N ASP A 74 11.04 -6.23 1.43
CA ASP A 74 9.90 -5.58 0.74
C ASP A 74 8.57 -6.00 1.36
N LEU A 75 8.45 -7.29 1.74
CA LEU A 75 7.32 -7.76 2.56
C LEU A 75 7.24 -7.01 3.90
N LEU A 76 8.37 -6.73 4.53
CA LEU A 76 8.44 -5.98 5.79
C LEU A 76 8.02 -4.52 5.59
N PHE A 77 8.48 -3.83 4.55
CA PHE A 77 8.04 -2.47 4.21
C PHE A 77 6.53 -2.40 3.92
N GLN A 78 5.97 -3.44 3.29
CA GLN A 78 4.52 -3.52 3.09
C GLN A 78 3.76 -3.63 4.41
N GLN A 79 4.23 -4.43 5.36
CA GLN A 79 3.61 -4.54 6.68
C GLN A 79 3.72 -3.24 7.47
N VAL A 80 4.86 -2.56 7.40
CA VAL A 80 5.07 -1.25 8.02
C VAL A 80 4.05 -0.24 7.46
N GLY A 81 3.96 -0.09 6.13
CA GLY A 81 3.02 0.85 5.51
C GLY A 81 1.55 0.52 5.78
N ARG A 82 1.20 -0.76 5.99
CA ARG A 82 -0.16 -1.15 6.44
C ARG A 82 -0.43 -0.71 7.87
N LEU A 83 0.51 -0.96 8.79
CA LEU A 83 0.35 -0.61 10.20
C LEU A 83 0.36 0.90 10.43
N GLU A 84 1.20 1.67 9.74
CA GLU A 84 1.17 3.12 9.85
C GLU A 84 -0.18 3.72 9.41
N ARG A 85 -0.79 3.17 8.36
CA ARG A 85 -2.13 3.59 7.92
C ARG A 85 -3.21 3.23 8.93
N ILE A 86 -3.12 2.05 9.56
CA ILE A 86 -4.03 1.64 10.62
C ILE A 86 -3.89 2.56 11.83
N ALA A 87 -2.65 2.89 12.24
CA ALA A 87 -2.38 3.79 13.35
C ALA A 87 -2.97 5.18 13.10
N ARG A 88 -2.63 5.82 11.97
CA ARG A 88 -3.16 7.14 11.59
C ARG A 88 -4.70 7.15 11.53
N LYS A 89 -5.31 6.11 10.94
CA LYS A 89 -6.77 6.02 10.86
C LYS A 89 -7.40 5.85 12.25
N ALA A 90 -6.82 5.02 13.10
CA ALA A 90 -7.31 4.75 14.45
C ALA A 90 -7.18 5.97 15.37
N GLU A 91 -6.10 6.74 15.24
CA GLU A 91 -5.94 8.03 15.93
C GLU A 91 -7.04 9.02 15.53
N ASN A 92 -7.28 9.17 14.22
CA ASN A 92 -8.31 10.07 13.70
C ASN A 92 -9.73 9.69 14.11
N THR A 93 -10.01 8.41 14.40
CA THR A 93 -11.33 7.92 14.83
C THR A 93 -11.46 7.76 16.35
N GLY A 94 -10.45 8.15 17.13
CA GLY A 94 -10.44 8.00 18.59
C GLY A 94 -10.31 6.56 19.08
N GLN A 95 -9.95 5.61 18.21
CA GLN A 95 -9.76 4.20 18.53
C GLN A 95 -8.30 3.93 18.98
N PHE A 96 -7.89 4.55 20.08
CA PHE A 96 -6.49 4.53 20.52
C PHE A 96 -5.96 3.13 20.84
N SER A 97 -6.81 2.18 21.24
CA SER A 97 -6.40 0.78 21.44
C SER A 97 -5.88 0.12 20.15
N ALA A 98 -6.50 0.41 19.00
CA ALA A 98 -6.06 -0.09 17.70
C ALA A 98 -4.77 0.61 17.23
N ALA A 99 -4.61 1.91 17.53
CA ALA A 99 -3.37 2.65 17.26
C ALA A 99 -2.18 2.08 18.05
N VAL A 100 -2.35 1.85 19.36
CA VAL A 100 -1.33 1.22 20.22
C VAL A 100 -0.99 -0.19 19.73
N GLY A 101 -1.98 -0.97 19.29
CA GLY A 101 -1.77 -2.29 18.70
C GLY A 101 -0.89 -2.23 17.43
N ALA A 102 -1.16 -1.27 16.54
CA ALA A 102 -0.37 -1.07 15.34
C ALA A 102 1.07 -0.63 15.64
N ILE A 103 1.25 0.32 16.57
CA ILE A 103 2.58 0.78 17.02
C ILE A 103 3.36 -0.36 17.69
N THR A 104 2.71 -1.20 18.48
CA THR A 104 3.34 -2.37 19.13
C THR A 104 3.83 -3.38 18.09
N ALA A 105 3.04 -3.63 17.05
CA ALA A 105 3.45 -4.51 15.97
C ALA A 105 4.62 -3.93 15.14
N LEU A 106 4.64 -2.62 14.90
CA LEU A 106 5.78 -1.92 14.30
C LEU A 106 7.06 -2.07 15.14
N ASN A 107 6.98 -1.82 16.45
CA ASN A 107 8.11 -1.96 17.37
C ASN A 107 8.67 -3.39 17.40
N ARG A 108 7.80 -4.41 17.35
CA ARG A 108 8.22 -5.82 17.24
C ARG A 108 8.94 -6.10 15.93
N MET A 109 8.47 -5.55 14.81
CA MET A 109 9.15 -5.71 13.53
C MET A 109 10.53 -5.03 13.48
N MET A 110 10.69 -3.86 14.12
CA MET A 110 12.00 -3.22 14.28
C MET A 110 12.93 -4.00 15.22
N ALA A 111 12.38 -4.56 16.31
CA ALA A 111 13.15 -5.39 17.24
C ALA A 111 13.63 -6.71 16.62
N LEU A 112 12.95 -7.24 15.59
CA LEU A 112 13.38 -8.44 14.88
C LEU A 112 14.60 -8.18 13.95
N GLY A 113 14.93 -6.92 13.63
CA GLY A 113 16.11 -6.53 12.85
C GLY A 113 17.30 -6.06 13.67
N ALA A 114 17.14 -5.84 14.98
CA ALA A 114 18.24 -5.55 15.91
C ALA A 114 18.82 -6.87 16.43
N ASP A 115 19.79 -7.42 15.68
CA ASP A 115 20.67 -8.54 16.03
C ASP A 115 19.97 -9.80 16.62
N GLN A 116 19.56 -10.72 15.73
CA GLN A 116 19.14 -12.07 16.13
C GLN A 116 20.29 -13.10 16.10
N LYS A 117 21.50 -12.74 16.55
CA LYS A 117 22.35 -13.75 17.21
C LYS A 117 21.67 -14.18 18.52
N GLY A 118 20.66 -15.05 18.43
CA GLY A 118 20.23 -15.85 19.59
C GLY A 118 18.74 -15.93 19.90
N PHE A 119 17.82 -15.77 18.94
CA PHE A 119 16.41 -16.07 19.24
C PHE A 119 16.15 -17.59 19.29
N ARG A 120 16.58 -18.22 20.40
CA ARG A 120 16.11 -19.55 20.81
C ARG A 120 14.79 -19.38 21.55
N GLY A 121 13.71 -19.96 21.02
CA GLY A 121 12.51 -20.13 21.83
C GLY A 121 11.25 -20.52 21.09
N CYS A 122 11.18 -21.75 20.57
CA CYS A 122 9.91 -22.46 20.56
C CYS A 122 9.51 -22.74 22.01
N ARG A 123 8.40 -22.17 22.49
CA ARG A 123 7.69 -22.73 23.65
C ARG A 123 6.56 -23.61 23.12
N THR A 124 6.82 -24.90 23.04
CA THR A 124 5.78 -25.93 23.00
C THR A 124 5.02 -25.90 24.32
N HIS A 125 3.71 -25.68 24.27
CA HIS A 125 2.82 -25.86 25.41
C HIS A 125 2.77 -27.36 25.78
N PRO A 126 3.01 -27.76 27.04
CA PRO A 126 2.71 -29.13 27.45
C PRO A 126 1.19 -29.27 27.62
N ARG A 127 0.56 -30.13 26.81
CA ARG A 127 -0.78 -30.65 27.12
C ARG A 127 -0.64 -31.61 28.30
N ARG A 128 -1.26 -31.26 29.43
CA ARG A 128 -1.52 -32.19 30.53
C ARG A 128 -2.73 -33.06 30.16
N TYR A 129 -2.53 -34.37 30.14
CA TYR A 129 -3.51 -35.38 30.51
C TYR A 129 -2.78 -36.43 31.33
#